data_AF-A0A7X2MT08-F1
#
_entry.id   AF-A0A7X2MT08-F1
#
_cell.length_a   1.000
_cell.length_b   1.000
_cell.length_c   1.000
_cell.angle_alpha   90.00
_cell.angle_beta   90.00
_cell.angle_gamma   90.00
#
_symmetry.space_group_name_H-M   'P 1'
#
loop_
_entity.id
_entity.type
_entity.pdbx_description
1 polymer ?
#
loop_
_entity_poly.entity_id
_entity_poly.type
_entity_poly.pdbx_seq_one_letter_code
_entity_poly.pdbx_strand_id
1 'polypeptide(L)'
;MSGEKVISLPRLTRLPDDFWQRVMAAPWRYDLFQLLRRLDAQGGQRYPLGRAPLPKFESVRIGQTPSLAFAPATVASATPRDEA
;
A
#
# COMPACT_ATOMS: atom_id res chain seq x y z
N MET A 1 -32.27 8.34 25.97
CA MET A 1 -30.88 7.95 26.27
C MET A 1 -30.42 7.04 25.13
N SER A 2 -29.72 7.60 24.14
CA SER A 2 -29.33 6.87 22.93
C SER A 2 -28.15 5.96 23.26
N GLY A 3 -28.31 4.66 23.04
CA GLY A 3 -27.33 3.64 23.37
C GLY A 3 -26.03 3.85 22.59
N GLU A 4 -24.92 3.84 23.32
CA GLU A 4 -23.57 3.93 22.78
C GLU A 4 -23.31 2.72 21.86
N LYS A 5 -23.16 2.98 20.56
CA LYS A 5 -22.85 1.94 19.58
C LYS A 5 -21.35 1.67 19.64
N VAL A 6 -20.95 0.67 20.40
CA VAL A 6 -19.56 0.21 20.45
C VAL A 6 -19.15 -0.30 19.06
N ILE A 7 -18.25 0.42 18.39
CA ILE A 7 -17.69 0.01 17.10
C ILE A 7 -16.56 -0.97 17.40
N SER A 8 -16.77 -2.27 17.15
CA SER A 8 -15.68 -3.25 17.18
C SER A 8 -14.77 -3.04 15.98
N LEU A 9 -13.55 -2.55 16.22
CA LEU A 9 -12.54 -2.40 15.18
C LEU A 9 -11.87 -3.77 14.93
N PRO A 10 -11.78 -4.23 13.67
CA PRO A 10 -11.05 -5.46 13.36
C PRO A 10 -9.58 -5.29 13.73
N ARG A 11 -9.02 -6.33 14.37
CA ARG A 11 -7.59 -6.40 14.68
C ARG A 11 -6.79 -6.28 13.38
N LEU A 12 -5.67 -5.55 13.41
CA LEU A 12 -4.74 -5.51 12.28
C LEU A 12 -4.24 -6.94 12.00
N THR A 13 -4.76 -7.56 10.95
CA THR A 13 -4.34 -8.89 10.48
C THR A 13 -3.13 -8.73 9.58
N ARG A 14 -2.12 -9.59 9.75
CA ARG A 14 -0.96 -9.64 8.84
C ARG A 14 -1.41 -9.72 7.38
N LEU A 15 -0.67 -9.09 6.47
CA LEU A 15 -0.87 -9.35 5.03
C LEU A 15 -0.66 -10.85 4.74
N PRO A 16 -1.44 -11.44 3.81
CA PRO A 16 -1.21 -12.80 3.35
C PRO A 16 0.20 -12.99 2.79
N ASP A 17 0.76 -14.20 2.92
CA ASP A 17 2.11 -14.49 2.43
C ASP A 17 2.23 -14.33 0.90
N ASP A 18 1.12 -14.49 0.17
CA ASP A 18 1.02 -14.32 -1.29
C ASP A 18 0.60 -12.90 -1.73
N PHE A 19 0.60 -11.94 -0.80
CA PHE A 19 0.09 -10.59 -1.04
C PHE A 19 0.74 -9.92 -2.25
N TRP A 20 2.08 -9.95 -2.33
CA TRP A 20 2.80 -9.30 -3.42
C TRP A 20 2.57 -10.00 -4.76
N GLN A 21 2.48 -11.33 -4.76
CA GLN A 21 2.14 -12.12 -5.94
C GLN A 21 0.77 -11.71 -6.50
N ARG A 22 -0.22 -11.47 -5.63
CA ARG A 22 -1.55 -10.98 -6.05
C ARG A 22 -1.51 -9.55 -6.59
N VAL A 23 -0.77 -8.65 -5.93
CA VAL A 23 -0.62 -7.26 -6.40
C VAL A 23 0.08 -7.21 -7.76
N MET A 24 1.16 -8.00 -7.95
CA MET A 24 1.88 -8.07 -9.23
C MET A 24 1.05 -8.70 -10.34
N ALA A 25 0.23 -9.72 -10.04
CA ALA A 25 -0.59 -10.41 -11.02
C ALA A 25 -1.76 -9.56 -11.54
N ALA A 26 -2.31 -8.68 -10.70
CA ALA A 26 -3.46 -7.86 -11.07
C ALA A 26 -3.43 -6.47 -10.39
N PRO A 27 -2.42 -5.62 -10.68
CA PRO A 27 -2.24 -4.33 -10.02
C PRO A 27 -3.43 -3.40 -10.21
N TRP A 28 -4.09 -3.46 -11.37
CA TRP A 28 -5.28 -2.66 -11.68
C TRP A 28 -6.49 -2.93 -10.79
N ARG A 29 -6.49 -4.01 -10.00
CA ARG A 29 -7.57 -4.31 -9.03
C ARG A 29 -7.42 -3.52 -7.72
N TYR A 30 -6.31 -2.82 -7.53
CA TYR A 30 -6.00 -2.13 -6.30
C TYR A 30 -6.14 -0.62 -6.48
N ASP A 31 -6.72 0.02 -5.48
CA ASP A 31 -6.64 1.47 -5.33
C ASP A 31 -5.30 1.84 -4.67
N LEU A 32 -4.59 2.80 -5.25
CA LEU A 32 -3.28 3.25 -4.78
C LEU A 32 -3.28 3.63 -3.29
N PHE A 33 -4.19 4.50 -2.85
CA PHE A 33 -4.17 5.00 -1.47
C PHE A 33 -4.57 3.92 -0.46
N GLN A 34 -5.52 3.07 -0.81
CA GLN A 34 -5.89 1.93 0.02
C GLN A 34 -4.74 0.93 0.15
N LEU A 35 -4.00 0.69 -0.94
CA LEU A 35 -2.83 -0.19 -0.94
C LEU A 35 -1.74 0.38 -0.02
N LEU A 36 -1.37 1.65 -0.19
CA LEU A 36 -0.33 2.31 0.62
C LEU A 36 -0.72 2.37 2.10
N ARG A 37 -1.99 2.65 2.41
CA ARG A 37 -2.49 2.66 3.80
C ARG A 37 -2.40 1.28 4.44
N ARG A 38 -2.72 0.22 3.70
CA ARG A 38 -2.55 -1.16 4.20
C ARG A 38 -1.08 -1.49 4.45
N LEU A 39 -0.18 -1.08 3.56
CA LEU A 39 1.26 -1.29 3.76
C LEU A 39 1.78 -0.55 5.00
N ASP A 40 1.39 0.71 5.19
CA ASP A 40 1.78 1.52 6.35
C ASP A 40 1.22 0.95 7.65
N ALA A 41 -0.05 0.53 7.67
CA ALA A 41 -0.69 -0.09 8.84
C ALA A 41 -0.09 -1.46 9.24
N GLN A 42 0.65 -2.09 8.32
CA GLN A 42 1.31 -3.39 8.53
C GLN A 42 2.81 -3.21 8.85
N GLY A 43 3.33 -2.00 8.64
CA GLY A 43 4.72 -1.68 8.84
C GLY A 43 5.04 -1.41 10.31
N GLY A 44 5.90 -2.23 10.89
CA GLY A 44 6.66 -1.87 12.09
C GLY A 44 7.86 -0.97 11.79
N GLN A 45 7.81 -0.20 10.70
CA GLN A 45 8.94 0.60 10.22
C GLN A 45 9.15 1.82 11.10
N ARG A 46 10.40 2.25 11.21
CA ARG A 46 10.79 3.39 12.05
C ARG A 46 10.12 4.71 11.64
N TYR A 47 9.83 4.85 10.35
CA TYR A 47 9.22 6.04 9.78
C TYR A 47 7.91 5.66 9.08
N PRO A 48 6.82 6.43 9.27
CA PRO A 48 5.63 6.31 8.45
C PRO A 48 5.97 6.50 6.98
N LEU A 49 5.21 5.84 6.11
CA LEU A 49 5.40 5.93 4.68
C LEU A 49 5.38 7.39 4.19
N GLY A 50 6.38 7.78 3.40
CA GLY A 50 6.52 9.14 2.84
C GLY A 50 7.02 10.18 3.84
N ARG A 51 7.41 9.78 5.06
CA ARG A 51 8.01 10.66 6.07
C ARG A 51 9.44 10.29 6.42
N ALA A 52 10.06 9.34 5.72
CA ALA A 52 11.41 8.95 6.03
C ALA A 52 12.41 10.06 5.63
N PRO A 53 13.48 10.29 6.42
CA PRO A 53 14.41 11.38 6.15
C PRO A 53 15.32 11.12 4.94
N LEU A 54 15.43 9.87 4.50
CA LEU A 54 16.21 9.46 3.34
C LEU A 54 15.47 8.39 2.54
N PRO A 55 15.58 8.35 1.19
CA PRO A 55 14.91 7.37 0.36
C PRO A 55 15.24 5.90 0.66
N LYS A 56 16.41 5.63 1.26
CA LYS A 56 16.80 4.27 1.68
C LYS A 56 15.98 3.73 2.86
N PHE A 57 15.32 4.62 3.60
CA PHE A 57 14.47 4.25 4.73
C PHE A 57 12.99 4.10 4.34
N GLU A 58 12.62 4.40 3.09
CA GLU A 58 11.27 4.13 2.57
C GLU A 58 11.13 2.67 2.18
N SER A 59 10.09 2.01 2.69
CA SER A 59 9.80 0.59 2.43
C SER A 59 9.44 0.34 0.96
N VAL A 60 8.72 1.27 0.34
CA VAL A 60 8.33 1.21 -1.08
C VAL A 60 8.75 2.48 -1.81
N ARG A 61 8.99 2.35 -3.12
CA ARG A 61 9.24 3.48 -4.02
C ARG A 61 8.03 3.64 -4.93
N ILE A 62 7.57 4.87 -5.11
CA ILE A 62 6.45 5.20 -5.99
C ILE A 62 7.00 5.95 -7.19
N GLY A 63 6.68 5.47 -8.38
CA GLY A 63 6.95 6.13 -9.64
C GLY A 63 5.66 6.45 -10.38
N GLN A 64 5.78 7.18 -11.48
CA GLN A 64 4.67 7.42 -12.39
C GLN A 64 5.09 7.02 -13.81
N THR A 65 4.19 6.35 -14.51
CA THR A 65 4.35 6.06 -15.94
C THR A 65 3.59 7.12 -16.73
N PRO A 66 4.26 7.96 -17.54
CA PRO A 66 3.58 8.92 -18.39
C PRO A 66 2.57 8.21 -19.30
N SER A 67 1.32 8.66 -19.26
CA SER A 67 0.24 8.10 -20.06
C SER A 67 -0.67 9.21 -20.56
N LEU A 68 -1.02 9.17 -21.85
CA LEU A 68 -2.04 10.03 -22.45
C LEU A 68 -3.44 9.43 -22.36
N ALA A 69 -3.55 8.19 -21.87
CA ALA A 69 -4.83 7.53 -21.64
C ALA A 69 -5.36 7.84 -20.23
N PHE A 70 -6.67 7.99 -20.12
CA PHE A 70 -7.38 7.97 -18.85
C PHE A 70 -7.41 6.52 -18.33
N ALA A 71 -6.37 6.13 -17.60
CA ALA A 71 -6.24 4.77 -17.10
C ALA A 71 -7.39 4.43 -16.14
N PRO A 72 -8.03 3.25 -16.28
CA PRO A 72 -9.13 2.85 -15.41
C PRO A 72 -8.67 2.48 -13.99
N ALA A 73 -7.35 2.41 -13.75
CA ALA A 73 -6.76 2.04 -12.47
C ALA A 73 -5.56 2.94 -12.13
N THR A 74 -5.34 3.12 -10.83
CA THR A 74 -4.29 4.00 -10.29
C THR A 74 -2.94 3.32 -10.13
N VAL A 75 -2.91 1.97 -10.10
CA VAL A 75 -1.68 1.19 -10.00
C VAL A 75 -1.39 0.50 -11.34
N ALA A 76 -0.33 0.94 -12.02
CA ALA A 76 0.09 0.38 -13.31
C ALA A 76 0.84 -0.94 -13.16
N SER A 77 1.77 -1.02 -12.22
CA SER A 77 2.59 -2.20 -11.93
C SER A 77 3.14 -2.15 -10.50
N ALA A 78 3.59 -3.31 -10.02
CA ALA A 78 4.41 -3.45 -8.82
C ALA A 78 5.53 -4.43 -9.13
N THR A 79 6.73 -4.16 -8.64
CA THR A 79 7.90 -5.03 -8.81
C THR A 79 8.70 -5.08 -7.52
N PRO A 80 9.46 -6.17 -7.28
CA PRO A 80 10.52 -6.14 -6.28
C PRO A 80 11.44 -4.95 -6.53
N ARG A 81 12.01 -4.41 -5.45
CA ARG A 81 13.03 -3.38 -5.57
C ARG A 81 14.31 -4.06 -6.06
N ASP A 82 14.91 -3.52 -7.12
CA ASP A 82 16.26 -3.93 -7.52
C ASP A 82 17.24 -3.66 -6.36
N GLU A 83 17.98 -4.70 -5.95
CA GLU A 83 19.09 -4.53 -5.00
C GLU A 83 20.17 -3.71 -5.72
N ALA A 84 20.38 -2.48 -5.27
CA ALA A 84 21.45 -1.60 -5.73
C ALA A 84 22.59 -1.59 -4.71
#